data_AF-A0A8H8JG52-F1
#
_entry.id   AF-A0A8H8JG52-F1
#
_cell.length_a   1.000
_cell.length_b   1.000
_cell.length_c   1.000
_cell.angle_alpha   90.00
_cell.angle_beta   90.00
_cell.angle_gamma   90.00
#
_symmetry.space_group_name_H-M   'P 1'
#
loop_
_entity.id
_entity.type
_entity.pdbx_description
1 polymer ?
#
loop_
_entity_poly.entity_id
_entity_poly.type
_entity_poly.pdbx_seq_one_letter_code
_entity_poly.pdbx_strand_id
1 'polypeptide(L)'
;MTTVPQLLPLHIEHDGPAAVETYFHVGQNENGNKTAAFRGREMHGVDLALPEGYAGVILRTGEDHKTEPKQKSHVIDVDEEGVASGTRLGPGESFEKIRIWRADVAVDIKLDEYARAMDEWTRMASL
;
A
#
# COMPACT_ATOMS: atom_id res chain seq x y z
N MET A 1 -10.90 -7.53 8.16
CA MET A 1 -11.54 -6.43 7.41
C MET A 1 -10.63 -6.20 6.21
N THR A 2 -11.13 -6.38 4.99
CA THR A 2 -10.32 -6.23 3.77
C THR A 2 -10.40 -4.79 3.28
N THR A 3 -9.26 -4.16 3.02
CA THR A 3 -9.20 -2.82 2.46
C THR A 3 -8.87 -2.86 0.96
N VAL A 4 -8.93 -1.72 0.29
CA VAL A 4 -8.52 -1.58 -1.12
C VAL A 4 -7.48 -0.46 -1.20
N PRO A 5 -6.18 -0.78 -1.22
CA PRO A 5 -5.13 0.21 -1.44
C PRO A 5 -5.34 0.97 -2.75
N GLN A 6 -5.11 2.28 -2.74
CA GLN A 6 -5.32 3.15 -3.90
C GLN A 6 -3.97 3.66 -4.41
N LEU A 7 -3.58 3.23 -5.61
CA LEU A 7 -2.36 3.65 -6.28
C LEU A 7 -2.64 4.87 -7.14
N LEU A 8 -2.28 6.05 -6.63
CA LEU A 8 -2.43 7.33 -7.33
C LEU A 8 -1.23 7.58 -8.27
N PRO A 9 -1.43 8.25 -9.42
CA PRO A 9 -0.38 8.58 -10.38
C PRO A 9 0.41 9.84 -9.96
N LEU A 10 0.68 9.97 -8.67
CA LEU A 10 1.36 11.11 -8.06
C LEU A 10 1.98 10.71 -6.72
N HIS A 11 2.93 11.53 -6.27
CA HIS A 11 3.52 11.40 -4.94
C HIS A 11 2.95 12.48 -4.01
N ILE A 12 2.62 12.09 -2.78
CA ILE A 12 2.23 13.01 -1.71
C ILE A 12 3.36 12.97 -0.67
N GLU A 13 3.98 14.11 -0.40
CA GLU A 13 5.09 14.18 0.57
C GLU A 13 4.64 13.91 2.01
N HIS A 14 3.38 14.20 2.33
CA HIS A 14 2.83 13.96 3.65
C HIS A 14 2.53 12.47 3.85
N ASP A 15 3.17 11.87 4.86
CA ASP A 15 2.91 10.51 5.32
C ASP A 15 2.22 10.55 6.69
N GLY A 16 0.94 10.13 6.73
CA GLY A 16 0.11 10.19 7.92
C GLY A 16 -1.39 10.10 7.63
N PRO A 17 -2.24 10.20 8.66
CA PRO A 17 -3.69 10.17 8.49
C PRO A 17 -4.19 11.30 7.58
N ALA A 18 -5.06 10.94 6.63
CA ALA A 18 -5.72 11.88 5.74
C ALA A 18 -7.24 11.66 5.76
N ALA A 19 -8.02 12.74 5.66
CA ALA A 19 -9.48 12.68 5.63
C ALA A 19 -9.99 12.25 4.23
N VAL A 20 -9.60 11.06 3.79
CA VAL A 20 -9.87 10.55 2.42
C VAL A 20 -11.37 10.49 2.14
N GLU A 21 -12.17 9.96 3.06
CA GLU A 21 -13.63 9.85 2.88
C GLU A 21 -14.33 11.20 2.72
N THR A 22 -13.80 12.24 3.38
CA THR A 22 -14.36 13.59 3.35
C THR A 22 -14.11 14.30 2.03
N TYR A 23 -12.95 14.09 1.39
CA TYR A 23 -12.51 14.91 0.26
C TYR A 23 -12.34 14.15 -1.06
N PHE A 24 -12.13 12.85 -1.01
CA PHE A 24 -11.88 12.03 -2.19
C PHE A 24 -13.09 11.15 -2.48
N HIS A 25 -14.09 11.76 -3.11
CA HIS A 25 -15.32 11.07 -3.48
C HIS A 25 -15.12 10.24 -4.75
N VAL A 26 -15.36 8.95 -4.62
CA VAL A 26 -15.22 8.00 -5.73
C VAL A 26 -16.59 7.63 -6.26
N GLY A 27 -16.86 8.02 -7.51
CA GLY A 27 -17.97 7.55 -8.31
C GLY A 27 -17.65 6.25 -9.04
N GLN A 28 -18.68 5.62 -9.60
CA GLN A 28 -18.56 4.43 -10.44
C GLN A 28 -19.45 4.58 -11.66
N ASN A 29 -18.92 4.21 -12.83
CA ASN A 29 -19.69 4.16 -14.07
C ASN A 29 -20.31 2.78 -14.30
N GLU A 30 -21.09 2.64 -15.38
CA GLU A 30 -21.81 1.41 -15.74
C GLU A 30 -20.89 0.19 -15.91
N ASN A 31 -19.63 0.41 -16.32
CA ASN A 31 -18.64 -0.64 -16.54
C ASN A 31 -17.91 -1.06 -15.25
N GLY A 32 -18.23 -0.44 -14.10
CA GLY A 32 -17.53 -0.69 -12.85
C GLY A 32 -16.25 0.12 -12.65
N ASN A 33 -15.83 0.90 -13.65
CA ASN A 33 -14.67 1.79 -13.53
C ASN A 33 -15.01 2.95 -12.60
N LYS A 34 -13.99 3.44 -11.92
CA LYS A 34 -14.08 4.49 -10.91
C LYS A 34 -13.74 5.84 -11.50
N THR A 35 -14.38 6.87 -11.00
CA THR A 35 -14.06 8.26 -11.30
C THR A 35 -13.94 9.05 -10.01
N ALA A 36 -13.02 10.00 -9.97
CA ALA A 36 -12.85 10.93 -8.86
C ALA A 36 -12.19 12.21 -9.36
N ALA A 37 -12.03 13.19 -8.47
CA ALA A 37 -11.21 14.36 -8.73
C ALA A 37 -10.17 14.52 -7.63
N PHE A 38 -8.93 14.86 -8.00
CA PHE A 38 -7.88 15.16 -7.04
C PHE A 38 -7.12 16.41 -7.49
N ARG A 39 -7.05 17.43 -6.61
CA ARG A 39 -6.37 18.70 -6.89
C ARG A 39 -6.80 19.36 -8.21
N GLY A 40 -8.09 19.24 -8.56
CA GLY A 40 -8.67 19.82 -9.78
C GLY A 40 -8.45 19.02 -11.06
N ARG A 41 -7.86 17.82 -10.99
CA ARG A 41 -7.72 16.90 -12.13
C ARG A 41 -8.71 15.76 -12.04
N GLU A 42 -9.19 15.31 -13.19
CA GLU A 42 -10.03 14.13 -13.27
C GLU A 42 -9.17 12.88 -13.09
N MET A 43 -9.71 11.91 -12.37
CA MET A 43 -9.05 10.66 -12.07
C MET A 43 -9.94 9.52 -12.55
N HIS A 44 -9.37 8.60 -13.33
CA HIS A 44 -10.01 7.37 -13.76
C HIS A 44 -9.35 6.18 -13.07
N GLY A 45 -10.15 5.31 -12.47
CA GLY A 45 -9.66 4.20 -11.67
C GLY A 45 -10.23 2.86 -12.11
N VAL A 46 -9.45 1.80 -11.96
CA VAL A 46 -9.89 0.41 -12.14
C VAL A 46 -9.44 -0.41 -10.94
N ASP A 47 -10.33 -1.29 -10.48
CA ASP A 47 -10.02 -2.29 -9.46
C ASP A 47 -9.31 -3.46 -10.15
N LEU A 48 -8.07 -3.71 -9.75
CA LEU A 48 -7.25 -4.82 -10.23
C LEU A 48 -7.15 -5.88 -9.13
N ALA A 49 -7.76 -7.05 -9.38
CA ALA A 49 -7.67 -8.20 -8.49
C ALA A 49 -6.24 -8.72 -8.40
N LEU A 50 -5.85 -9.20 -7.22
CA LEU A 50 -4.60 -9.91 -7.06
C LEU A 50 -4.66 -11.26 -7.80
N PRO A 51 -3.54 -11.77 -8.31
CA PRO A 51 -3.49 -13.09 -8.95
C PRO A 51 -3.95 -14.20 -8.01
N GLU A 52 -4.48 -15.28 -8.59
CA GLU A 52 -4.91 -16.45 -7.83
C GLU A 52 -3.78 -17.02 -6.97
N GLY A 53 -4.09 -17.38 -5.72
CA GLY A 53 -3.10 -17.87 -4.75
C GLY A 53 -2.32 -16.78 -4.02
N TYR A 54 -2.54 -15.49 -4.35
CA TYR A 54 -1.89 -14.36 -3.69
C TYR A 54 -2.87 -13.59 -2.79
N ALA A 55 -2.34 -13.06 -1.70
CA ALA A 55 -3.06 -12.17 -0.79
C ALA A 55 -2.19 -10.96 -0.47
N GLY A 56 -2.81 -9.79 -0.40
CA GLY A 56 -2.17 -8.56 0.01
C GLY A 56 -2.22 -8.40 1.52
N VAL A 57 -1.12 -7.95 2.13
CA VAL A 57 -1.04 -7.64 3.55
C VAL A 57 -0.37 -6.28 3.73
N ILE A 58 -1.02 -5.40 4.48
CA ILE A 58 -0.44 -4.15 4.95
C ILE A 58 0.25 -4.46 6.27
N LEU A 59 1.54 -4.13 6.36
CA LEU A 59 2.32 -4.29 7.58
C LEU A 59 2.57 -2.92 8.20
N ARG A 60 2.54 -2.85 9.53
CA ARG A 60 2.88 -1.63 10.27
C ARG A 60 4.12 -1.91 11.10
N THR A 61 5.10 -1.02 11.11
CA THR A 61 6.19 -1.10 12.08
C THR A 61 5.64 -0.90 13.47
N GLY A 62 6.03 -1.74 14.42
CA GLY A 62 5.66 -1.56 15.83
C GLY A 62 6.18 -0.21 16.31
N GLU A 63 5.29 0.62 16.86
CA GLU A 63 5.69 1.79 17.63
C GLU A 63 6.25 1.29 18.96
N ASP A 64 7.55 1.02 19.00
CA ASP A 64 8.26 0.92 20.27
C ASP A 64 8.02 2.24 21.02
N HIS A 65 7.21 2.15 22.07
CA HIS A 65 6.79 3.27 22.89
C HIS A 65 8.00 4.12 23.31
N LYS A 66 7.94 5.44 23.05
CA LYS A 66 8.64 6.53 23.77
C LYS A 66 9.94 6.10 24.49
N THR A 67 11.09 6.30 23.85
CA THR A 67 12.35 6.46 24.60
C THR A 67 12.30 7.74 25.44
N GLU A 68 12.02 7.59 26.74
CA GLU A 68 12.52 8.54 27.74
C GLU A 68 14.05 8.45 27.80
N PRO A 69 14.77 9.56 28.03
CA PRO A 69 16.22 9.57 28.02
C PRO A 69 16.75 8.90 29.30
N LYS A 70 17.26 7.66 29.19
CA LYS A 70 18.02 7.03 30.27
C LYS A 70 19.52 7.03 29.97
N GLN A 71 20.22 7.46 31.00
CA GLN A 71 21.62 7.83 31.06
C GLN A 71 22.59 6.72 30.62
N LYS A 72 23.74 7.13 30.10
CA LYS A 72 24.92 6.29 29.87
C LYS A 72 25.29 5.52 31.15
N SER A 73 25.22 4.20 31.10
CA SER A 73 26.08 3.32 31.90
C SER A 73 26.54 2.16 31.03
N HIS A 74 27.85 2.18 30.80
CA HIS A 74 28.61 1.18 30.06
C HIS A 74 28.85 -0.04 30.96
N VAL A 75 28.27 -1.19 30.62
CA VAL A 75 28.77 -2.51 31.02
C VAL A 75 28.45 -3.49 29.90
N ILE A 76 29.48 -4.20 29.45
CA ILE A 76 29.43 -5.20 28.39
C ILE A 76 29.18 -6.53 29.10
N ASP A 77 27.98 -7.10 28.92
CA ASP A 77 27.74 -8.52 29.16
C ASP A 77 27.65 -9.21 27.79
N VAL A 78 28.51 -10.22 27.61
CA VAL A 78 28.64 -11.02 26.40
C VAL A 78 27.77 -12.25 26.58
N ASP A 79 26.58 -12.22 25.96
CA ASP A 79 25.61 -13.29 26.01
C ASP A 79 25.41 -13.83 24.58
N GLU A 80 25.61 -15.13 24.46
CA GLU A 80 25.67 -15.94 23.25
C GLU A 80 24.27 -16.23 22.70
N GLU A 81 23.88 -15.52 21.63
CA GLU A 81 23.00 -15.92 20.51
C GLU A 81 22.52 -14.62 19.82
N GLY A 82 23.18 -14.27 18.72
CA GLY A 82 22.91 -13.04 17.97
C GLY A 82 21.56 -13.07 17.27
N VAL A 83 20.49 -12.75 17.98
CA VAL A 83 19.23 -12.32 17.36
C VAL A 83 19.40 -10.85 17.00
N ALA A 84 19.51 -10.57 15.70
CA ALA A 84 19.47 -9.21 15.19
C ALA A 84 18.26 -8.49 15.80
N SER A 85 18.50 -7.36 16.46
CA SER A 85 17.44 -6.45 16.93
C SER A 85 16.79 -5.81 15.69
N GLY A 86 15.95 -6.57 15.00
CA GLY A 86 15.22 -6.15 13.82
C GLY A 86 13.92 -5.46 14.20
N THR A 87 13.55 -4.43 13.45
CA THR A 87 12.26 -3.74 13.59
C THR A 87 11.12 -4.75 13.50
N ARG A 88 10.28 -4.82 14.54
CA ARG A 88 9.14 -5.74 14.56
C ARG A 88 8.03 -5.20 13.66
N LEU A 89 7.57 -6.01 12.72
CA LEU A 89 6.40 -5.71 11.90
C LEU A 89 5.15 -6.31 12.59
N GLY A 90 4.19 -5.44 12.90
CA GLY A 90 2.88 -5.81 13.40
C GLY A 90 1.90 -6.12 12.26
N PRO A 91 0.89 -6.96 12.51
CA PRO A 91 -0.15 -7.25 11.54
C PRO A 91 -0.98 -5.98 11.28
N GLY A 92 -1.11 -5.59 10.01
CA GLY A 92 -2.10 -4.61 9.57
C GLY A 92 -3.31 -5.28 8.93
N GLU A 93 -3.83 -4.67 7.88
CA GLU A 93 -5.03 -5.13 7.17
C GLU A 93 -4.67 -5.98 5.94
N SER A 94 -5.57 -6.84 5.49
CA SER A 94 -5.40 -7.59 4.24
C SER A 94 -6.18 -6.96 3.09
N PHE A 95 -5.82 -7.29 1.86
CA PHE A 95 -6.53 -6.88 0.65
C PHE A 95 -6.45 -7.93 -0.45
N GLU A 96 -7.47 -7.96 -1.30
CA GLU A 96 -7.61 -8.91 -2.44
C GLU A 96 -7.50 -8.21 -3.80
N LYS A 97 -7.42 -6.87 -3.79
CA LYS A 97 -7.30 -6.04 -4.99
C LYS A 97 -6.68 -4.69 -4.65
N ILE A 98 -6.09 -4.07 -5.65
CA ILE A 98 -5.62 -2.68 -5.61
C ILE A 98 -6.43 -1.85 -6.59
N ARG A 99 -6.61 -0.56 -6.31
CA ARG A 99 -7.21 0.38 -7.26
C ARG A 99 -6.12 1.20 -7.92
N ILE A 100 -5.97 1.04 -9.23
CA ILE A 100 -5.03 1.81 -10.03
C ILE A 100 -5.75 3.04 -10.55
N TRP A 101 -5.13 4.21 -10.40
CA TRP A 101 -5.65 5.47 -10.91
C TRP A 101 -4.74 6.06 -12.00
N ARG A 102 -5.35 6.65 -13.04
CA ARG A 102 -4.69 7.49 -14.05
C ARG A 102 -5.40 8.85 -14.09
N ALA A 103 -4.64 9.91 -14.38
CA ALA A 103 -5.17 11.26 -14.44
C ALA A 103 -5.58 11.59 -15.88
N ASP A 104 -6.77 12.17 -16.05
CA ASP A 104 -7.35 12.70 -17.30
C ASP A 104 -7.53 11.68 -18.46
N VAL A 105 -7.09 10.43 -18.29
CA VAL A 105 -7.16 9.36 -19.29
C VAL A 105 -7.66 8.08 -18.63
N ALA A 106 -8.53 7.35 -19.32
CA ALA A 106 -9.02 6.05 -18.87
C ALA A 106 -7.86 5.05 -18.70
N VAL A 107 -7.95 4.19 -17.67
CA VAL A 107 -6.97 3.14 -17.42
C VAL A 107 -7.12 2.04 -18.47
N ASP A 108 -6.07 1.77 -19.24
CA ASP A 108 -5.96 0.57 -20.06
C ASP A 108 -5.14 -0.48 -19.31
N ILE A 109 -5.82 -1.45 -18.70
CA ILE A 109 -5.20 -2.52 -17.90
C ILE A 109 -4.17 -3.34 -18.70
N LYS A 110 -4.31 -3.45 -20.02
CA LYS A 110 -3.35 -4.22 -20.83
C LYS A 110 -2.04 -3.47 -21.06
N LEU A 111 -2.07 -2.15 -20.98
CA LEU A 111 -0.90 -1.30 -21.17
C LEU A 111 -0.37 -0.72 -19.85
N ASP A 112 -1.14 -0.82 -18.77
CA ASP A 112 -0.76 -0.32 -17.46
C ASP A 112 0.41 -1.10 -16.86
N GLU A 113 1.47 -0.38 -16.49
CA GLU A 113 2.72 -0.95 -15.98
C GLU A 113 2.54 -1.79 -14.71
N TYR A 114 1.68 -1.36 -13.78
CA TYR A 114 1.47 -2.07 -12.52
C TYR A 114 0.60 -3.31 -12.74
N ALA A 115 -0.41 -3.18 -13.60
CA ALA A 115 -1.24 -4.31 -13.96
C ALA A 115 -0.46 -5.41 -14.66
N ARG A 116 0.33 -5.03 -15.66
CA ARG A 116 1.23 -5.95 -16.36
C ARG A 116 2.26 -6.55 -15.43
N ALA A 117 2.91 -5.75 -14.60
CA ALA A 117 3.91 -6.26 -13.67
C ALA A 117 3.31 -7.30 -12.72
N MET A 118 2.14 -7.01 -12.15
CA MET A 118 1.49 -7.91 -11.20
C MET A 118 1.01 -9.21 -11.84
N ASP A 119 0.58 -9.22 -13.10
CA ASP A 119 0.21 -10.45 -13.80
C ASP A 119 1.45 -11.22 -14.30
N GLU A 120 2.34 -10.55 -15.03
CA GLU A 120 3.48 -11.19 -15.71
C GLU A 120 4.52 -11.71 -14.72
N TRP A 121 4.94 -10.92 -13.73
CA TRP A 121 5.98 -11.33 -12.77
C TRP A 121 5.48 -12.42 -11.84
N THR A 122 4.24 -12.31 -11.39
CA THR A 122 3.66 -13.30 -10.49
C THR A 122 3.51 -14.65 -11.17
N ARG A 123 3.06 -14.67 -12.43
CA ARG A 123 3.04 -15.89 -13.24
C ARG A 123 4.44 -16.45 -13.43
N MET A 124 5.41 -15.62 -13.78
CA MET A 124 6.80 -16.05 -13.97
C MET A 124 7.41 -16.66 -12.69
N ALA A 125 7.12 -16.08 -11.52
CA ALA A 125 7.62 -16.59 -10.24
C ALA A 125 6.95 -17.90 -9.80
N SER A 126 5.81 -18.26 -10.39
CA SER A 126 5.11 -19.52 -10.13
C SER A 126 5.51 -20.67 -11.07
N LEU A 127 6.36 -20.41 -12.06
CA LEU A 127 6.96 -21.41 -12.95
C LEU A 127 8.15 -22.12 -12.29
#